data_AF-A0A6M4WTK7-F1
#
_entry.id   AF-A0A6M4WTK7-F1
#
_cell.length_a   1.000
_cell.length_b   1.000
_cell.length_c   1.000
_cell.angle_alpha   90.00
_cell.angle_beta   90.00
_cell.angle_gamma   90.00
#
_symmetry.space_group_name_H-M   'P 1'
#
loop_
_entity.id
_entity.type
_entity.pdbx_description
1 polymer ?
#
loop_
_entity_poly.entity_id
_entity_poly.type
_entity_poly.pdbx_seq_one_letter_code
_entity_poly.pdbx_strand_id
1 'polypeptide(L)' 'MSDRELLEYEPMWTTERDQWELHETSMGYQPILKGDPPMAELICDDDLAEQVIARMLAAGVTVVHRPN' A
#
# COMPACT_ATOMS: atom_id res chain seq x y z
N MET A 1 -4.07 18.00 0.87
CA MET A 1 -4.15 16.80 0.04
C MET A 1 -4.90 17.11 -1.24
N SER A 2 -4.28 16.88 -2.39
CA SER A 2 -4.94 17.01 -3.69
C SER A 2 -5.23 15.62 -4.24
N ASP A 3 -6.38 15.41 -4.87
CA ASP A 3 -6.71 14.15 -5.59
C ASP A 3 -5.61 13.71 -6.57
N ARG A 4 -4.79 14.69 -7.01
CA ARG A 4 -3.61 14.47 -7.85
C ARG A 4 -2.54 13.59 -7.22
N GLU A 5 -2.26 13.73 -5.93
CA GLU A 5 -1.24 12.93 -5.23
C GLU A 5 -1.69 11.48 -5.16
N LEU A 6 -2.99 11.26 -4.89
CA LEU A 6 -3.57 9.93 -4.88
C LEU A 6 -3.54 9.26 -6.27
N LEU A 7 -3.74 10.01 -7.36
CA LEU A 7 -3.67 9.47 -8.72
C LEU A 7 -2.26 8.95 -9.07
N GLU A 8 -1.20 9.47 -8.46
CA GLU A 8 0.16 8.97 -8.66
C GLU A 8 0.34 7.54 -8.12
N TYR A 9 -0.46 7.17 -7.12
CA TYR A 9 -0.45 5.84 -6.52
C TYR A 9 -1.53 4.89 -7.08
N GLU A 10 -2.41 5.37 -7.98
CA GLU A 10 -3.48 4.57 -8.59
C GLU A 10 -3.03 3.22 -9.18
N PRO A 11 -1.87 3.11 -9.85
CA PRO A 11 -1.38 1.85 -10.37
C PRO A 11 -1.30 0.73 -9.32
N MET A 12 -1.03 1.08 -8.05
CA MET A 12 -0.82 0.12 -6.96
C MET A 12 -2.02 -0.77 -6.65
N TRP A 13 -3.24 -0.30 -6.91
CA TRP A 13 -4.47 -1.07 -6.71
C TRP A 13 -5.23 -1.34 -8.01
N THR A 14 -4.69 -0.94 -9.15
CA THR A 14 -5.31 -1.12 -10.47
C THR A 14 -4.42 -2.00 -11.37
N THR A 15 -3.57 -1.38 -12.20
CA THR A 15 -2.78 -2.06 -13.24
C THR A 15 -1.60 -2.87 -12.70
N GLU A 16 -1.02 -2.46 -11.57
CA GLU A 16 0.17 -3.08 -10.97
C GLU A 16 -0.17 -3.89 -9.73
N ARG A 17 -1.46 -4.03 -9.39
CA ARG A 17 -1.95 -4.68 -8.16
C ARG A 17 -1.23 -5.97 -7.79
N ASP A 18 -0.96 -6.82 -8.78
CA ASP A 18 -0.37 -8.14 -8.56
C ASP A 18 1.14 -8.08 -8.24
N GLN A 19 1.78 -6.92 -8.39
CA GLN A 19 3.16 -6.64 -8.01
C GLN A 19 3.26 -6.09 -6.58
N TRP A 20 2.14 -5.67 -5.99
CA TRP A 20 2.09 -5.06 -4.67
C TRP A 20 1.55 -6.02 -3.62
N GLU A 21 1.97 -5.81 -2.37
CA GLU A 21 1.46 -6.49 -1.19
C GLU A 21 1.23 -5.49 -0.07
N LEU A 22 0.25 -5.76 0.79
CA LEU A 22 0.02 -5.03 2.03
C LEU A 22 0.56 -5.86 3.19
N HIS A 23 1.65 -5.42 3.80
CA HIS A 23 2.22 -6.10 4.97
C HIS A 23 1.54 -5.57 6.22
N GLU A 24 1.01 -6.47 7.04
CA GLU A 24 0.44 -6.12 8.33
C GLU A 24 1.57 -5.80 9.31
N THR A 25 1.49 -4.64 9.94
CA THR A 25 2.41 -4.15 10.96
C THR A 25 1.65 -3.87 12.25
N SER A 26 2.37 -3.62 13.33
CA SER A 26 1.78 -3.19 14.61
C SER A 26 1.08 -1.84 14.53
N MET A 27 1.28 -1.07 13.46
CA MET A 27 0.67 0.24 13.24
C MET A 27 -0.40 0.23 12.14
N GLY A 28 -0.66 -0.90 11.48
CA GLY A 28 -1.65 -0.98 10.39
C GLY A 28 -1.12 -1.81 9.21
N TYR A 29 -1.34 -1.33 7.99
CA TYR A 29 -0.81 -1.96 6.79
C TYR A 29 0.24 -1.09 6.13
N GLN A 30 1.22 -1.70 5.48
CA GLN A 30 2.22 -1.00 4.70
C GLN A 30 2.27 -1.57 3.28
N PRO A 31 2.04 -0.75 2.25
CA PRO A 31 2.20 -1.19 0.88
C PRO A 31 3.69 -1.40 0.55
N ILE A 32 4.02 -2.57 0.03
CA ILE A 32 5.39 -2.96 -0.33
C ILE A 32 5.36 -3.61 -1.72
N LEU A 33 6.32 -3.23 -2.56
CA LEU A 33 6.52 -3.86 -3.86
C LEU A 33 7.17 -5.24 -3.66
N LYS A 34 6.64 -6.27 -4.32
CA LYS A 34 7.19 -7.63 -4.24
C LYS A 34 8.66 -7.64 -4.66
N GLY A 35 9.52 -8.02 -3.74
CA GLY A 35 10.98 -8.07 -3.95
C GLY A 35 11.75 -6.89 -3.37
N ASP A 36 11.07 -5.83 -2.92
CA ASP A 36 11.70 -4.74 -2.18
C ASP A 36 11.82 -5.06 -0.67
N PRO A 37 12.83 -4.49 0.02
CA PRO A 37 12.93 -4.61 1.46
C PRO A 37 11.73 -3.91 2.15
N PRO A 38 11.11 -4.50 3.18
CA PRO A 38 9.94 -3.95 3.88
C PRO A 38 10.14 -2.58 4.56
N MET A 39 11.36 -2.07 4.59
CA MET A 39 11.74 -0.85 5.30
C MET A 39 11.49 0.43 4.51
N ALA A 40 11.14 0.36 3.23
CA ALA A 40 10.83 1.55 2.44
C ALA A 40 9.38 1.98 2.71
N GLU A 41 9.19 2.96 3.58
CA GLU A 41 7.93 3.69 3.68
C GLU A 41 7.78 4.52 2.40
N LEU A 42 6.90 4.07 1.50
CA LEU A 42 6.72 4.68 0.17
C LEU A 42 5.90 5.97 0.20
N ILE A 43 5.09 6.16 1.25
CA ILE A 43 4.17 7.29 1.40
C ILE A 43 4.41 7.88 2.78
N CYS A 44 5.02 9.07 2.84
CA CYS A 44 5.33 9.74 4.10
C CYS A 44 4.15 10.55 4.69
N ASP A 45 3.07 10.71 3.94
CA ASP A 45 1.85 11.41 4.38
C ASP A 45 0.85 10.37 4.88
N ASP A 46 0.60 10.37 6.19
CA ASP A 46 -0.22 9.35 6.86
C ASP A 46 -1.65 9.29 6.30
N ASP A 47 -2.28 10.45 6.06
CA ASP A 47 -3.65 10.52 5.52
C ASP A 47 -3.70 9.98 4.08
N LEU A 48 -2.64 10.21 3.28
CA LEU A 48 -2.52 9.66 1.93
C LEU A 48 -2.27 8.16 1.97
N ALA A 49 -1.41 7.70 2.88
CA ALA A 49 -1.09 6.30 3.07
C ALA A 49 -2.35 5.51 3.41
N GLU A 50 -3.16 5.99 4.37
CA GLU A 50 -4.43 5.35 4.73
C GLU A 50 -5.39 5.25 3.53
N GLN A 51 -5.48 6.29 2.70
CA GLN A 51 -6.33 6.30 1.52
C GLN A 51 -5.87 5.34 0.41
N VAL A 52 -4.55 5.20 0.22
CA VAL A 52 -3.97 4.24 -0.72
C VAL A 52 -4.20 2.82 -0.20
N ILE A 53 -3.94 2.57 1.08
CA ILE A 53 -4.18 1.27 1.75
C ILE A 53 -5.65 0.87 1.62
N ALA A 54 -6.59 1.78 1.90
CA ALA A 54 -8.03 1.50 1.79
C ALA A 54 -8.43 1.08 0.37
N ARG A 55 -7.86 1.72 -0.66
CA ARG A 55 -8.12 1.37 -2.07
C ARG A 55 -7.46 0.05 -2.46
N MET A 56 -6.25 -0.22 -1.99
CA MET A 56 -5.57 -1.50 -2.18
C MET A 56 -6.35 -2.66 -1.55
N LEU A 57 -6.86 -2.49 -0.34
CA LEU A 57 -7.74 -3.46 0.32
C LEU A 57 -9.03 -3.67 -0.48
N ALA A 58 -9.68 -2.59 -0.92
CA ALA A 58 -10.91 -2.67 -1.73
C ALA A 58 -10.69 -3.36 -3.09
N ALA A 59 -9.49 -3.21 -3.68
CA ALA A 59 -9.09 -3.87 -4.92
C ALA A 59 -8.67 -5.34 -4.74
N GLY A 60 -8.58 -5.82 -3.49
CA GLY A 60 -8.16 -7.17 -3.15
C GLY A 60 -6.66 -7.42 -3.34
N VAL A 61 -5.81 -6.41 -3.10
CA VAL A 61 -4.35 -6.61 -3.01
C VAL A 61 -4.04 -7.66 -1.94
N THR A 62 -3.04 -8.50 -2.20
CA THR A 62 -2.60 -9.53 -1.26
C THR A 62 -2.13 -8.92 0.06
N VAL A 63 -2.66 -9.43 1.18
CA VAL A 63 -2.23 -9.07 2.53
C VAL A 63 -1.27 -10.12 3.06
N VAL A 64 -0.12 -9.68 3.56
CA VAL A 64 0.91 -10.52 4.20
C VAL A 64 0.89 -10.26 5.70
N HIS A 65 0.44 -11.26 6.46
CA HIS A 65 0.38 -11.17 7.92
C HIS A 65 1.77 -11.37 8.54
N ARG A 66 2.05 -10.68 9.67
CA ARG A 66 3.25 -10.94 10.45
C ARG A 66 3.27 -12.42 10.89
N PRO A 67 4.41 -13.12 10.75
CA PRO A 67 4.56 -14.43 11.40
C PRO A 67 4.45 -14.21 12.91
N ASN A 68 3.52 -14.94 13.52
CA ASN A 68 3.20 -14.91 14.95
C ASN A 68 4.35 -15.49 15.81
#